data_AF-A0A950AES2-F1
#
_entry.id   AF-A0A950AES2-F1
#
_cell.length_a   1.000
_cell.length_b   1.000
_cell.length_c   1.000
_cell.angle_alpha   90.00
_cell.angle_beta   90.00
_cell.angle_gamma   90.00
#
_symmetry.space_group_name_H-M   'P 1'
#
loop_
_entity.id
_entity.type
_entity.pdbx_description
1 polymer ?
#
loop_
_entity_poly.entity_id
_entity_poly.type
_entity_poly.pdbx_seq_one_letter_code
_entity_poly.pdbx_strand_id
1 'polypeptide(L)' 'MAHVIQNKKKLLARINRIRGQINAVEKALNEERDCGEVLLTLASGYRILCTLRRIARELYSRRRAPCD' A
#
# COMPACT_ATOMS: atom_id res chain seq x y z
N MET A 1 -11.82 -20.10 -4.46
CA MET A 1 -12.30 -19.01 -3.57
C MET A 1 -11.90 -19.15 -2.09
N ALA A 2 -11.55 -20.34 -1.59
CA ALA A 2 -11.07 -20.55 -0.22
C ALA A 2 -9.79 -19.75 0.14
N HIS A 3 -8.87 -19.58 -0.80
CA HIS A 3 -7.63 -18.79 -0.59
C HIS A 3 -7.86 -17.29 -0.34
N VAL A 4 -8.94 -16.71 -0.87
CA VAL A 4 -9.27 -15.29 -0.69
C VAL A 4 -9.82 -15.04 0.72
N ILE A 5 -10.57 -15.99 1.28
CA ILE A 5 -11.18 -15.88 2.60
C ILE A 5 -10.13 -16.05 3.71
N GLN A 6 -9.20 -17.01 3.56
CA GLN A 6 -8.12 -17.22 4.54
C GLN A 6 -7.17 -16.02 4.66
N ASN A 7 -6.94 -15.29 3.56
CA ASN A 7 -6.08 -14.10 3.53
C ASN A 7 -6.83 -12.77 3.70
N LYS A 8 -8.17 -12.79 3.79
CA LYS A 8 -9.00 -11.58 3.91
C LYS A 8 -8.57 -10.68 5.07
N LYS A 9 -8.30 -11.25 6.24
CA LYS A 9 -7.81 -10.50 7.42
C LYS A 9 -6.46 -9.82 7.15
N LYS A 10 -5.51 -10.52 6.52
CA LYS A 10 -4.19 -9.99 6.17
C LYS A 10 -4.28 -8.89 5.11
N LEU A 11 -5.17 -9.04 4.13
CA LEU A 11 -5.43 -8.03 3.10
C LEU A 11 -6.07 -6.77 3.69
N LEU A 12 -7.08 -6.92 4.55
CA LEU A 12 -7.73 -5.79 5.23
C LEU A 12 -6.75 -5.03 6.12
N ALA A 13 -5.90 -5.72 6.89
CA ALA A 13 -4.87 -5.07 7.71
C ALA A 13 -3.90 -4.22 6.87
N ARG A 14 -3.55 -4.67 5.65
CA ARG A 14 -2.69 -3.91 4.74
C ARG A 14 -3.40 -2.72 4.12
N ILE A 15 -4.66 -2.87 3.72
CA ILE A 15 -5.48 -1.76 3.21
C ILE A 15 -5.59 -0.66 4.29
N ASN A 16 -5.81 -1.04 5.55
CA ASN A 16 -5.85 -0.10 6.67
C ASN A 16 -4.51 0.62 6.87
N ARG A 17 -3.37 -0.08 6.69
CA ARG A 17 -2.04 0.57 6.73
C ARG A 17 -1.85 1.56 5.58
N ILE A 18 -2.24 1.21 4.36
CA ILE A 18 -2.14 2.12 3.19
C ILE A 18 -2.98 3.37 3.45
N ARG A 19 -4.19 3.23 3.98
CA ARG A 19 -5.05 4.36 4.35
C ARG A 19 -4.37 5.26 5.38
N GLY A 20 -3.73 4.69 6.40
CA GLY A 20 -2.96 5.46 7.38
C GLY A 20 -1.79 6.25 6.77
N GLN A 21 -1.09 5.67 5.79
CA GLN A 21 -0.02 6.36 5.07
C GLN A 21 -0.54 7.50 4.18
N ILE A 22 -1.65 7.29 3.49
CA ILE A 22 -2.29 8.34 2.68
C ILE A 22 -2.74 9.49 3.57
N ASN A 23 -3.37 9.20 4.70
CA ASN A 23 -3.78 10.23 5.66
C ASN A 23 -2.56 10.99 6.25
N ALA A 24 -1.43 10.31 6.44
CA ALA A 24 -0.19 10.96 6.88
C ALA A 24 0.36 11.91 5.81
N VAL A 25 0.29 11.54 4.54
CA VAL A 25 0.66 12.42 3.40
C VAL A 25 -0.28 13.62 3.32
N GLU A 26 -1.60 13.41 3.44
CA GLU A 26 -2.60 14.49 3.43
C GLU A 26 -2.37 15.47 4.58
N LYS A 27 -2.06 14.96 5.77
CA LYS A 27 -1.73 15.80 6.93
C LYS A 27 -0.41 16.55 6.73
N ALA A 28 0.62 15.90 6.20
CA ALA A 28 1.90 16.55 5.92
C ALA A 28 1.77 17.67 4.87
N LEU A 29 0.91 17.49 3.86
CA LEU A 29 0.59 18.52 2.88
C LEU A 29 -0.20 19.68 3.49
N ASN A 30 -1.18 19.41 4.35
CA ASN A 30 -1.95 20.45 5.05
C ASN A 30 -1.12 21.24 6.07
N GLU A 31 -0.10 20.60 6.67
CA GLU A 31 0.84 21.25 7.61
C GLU A 31 2.03 21.92 6.90
N GLU A 32 2.02 22.00 5.56
CA GLU A 32 3.10 22.56 4.73
C GLU A 32 4.49 22.00 5.08
N ARG A 33 4.55 20.70 5.42
CA ARG A 33 5.80 20.03 5.75
C ARG A 33 6.73 19.96 4.55
N ASP A 34 8.02 19.86 4.83
CA ASP A 34 9.07 19.83 3.83
C ASP A 34 8.81 18.76 2.76
N CYS A 35 9.02 19.11 1.49
CA CYS A 35 8.83 18.23 0.34
C CYS A 35 9.59 16.89 0.50
N GLY A 36 10.73 16.88 1.17
CA GLY A 36 11.50 15.67 1.46
C GLY A 36 10.77 14.69 2.39
N GLU A 37 10.09 15.19 3.42
CA GLU A 37 9.35 14.36 4.38
C GLU A 37 8.10 13.73 3.73
N VAL A 38 7.44 14.49 2.84
CA VAL A 38 6.29 14.01 2.05
C VAL A 38 6.73 12.92 1.06
N LEU A 39 7.85 13.13 0.34
CA LEU A 39 8.42 12.15 -0.59
C LEU A 39 8.83 10.84 0.10
N LEU A 40 9.45 10.92 1.27
CA LEU A 40 9.81 9.74 2.08
C LEU A 40 8.56 8.97 2.54
N THR A 41 7.52 9.68 2.96
CA THR A 41 6.25 9.08 3.38
C THR A 41 5.56 8.37 2.20
N LEU A 42 5.53 9.01 1.03
CA LEU A 42 5.03 8.41 -0.21
C LEU A 42 5.81 7.16 -0.61
N ALA A 43 7.15 7.21 -0.62
CA ALA A 43 8.01 6.07 -0.94
C ALA A 43 7.72 4.86 -0.02
N SER A 44 7.48 5.13 1.27
CA SER A 44 7.12 4.10 2.24
C SER A 44 5.74 3.48 1.95
N GLY A 45 4.77 4.27 1.49
CA GLY A 45 3.46 3.84 1.04
C GLY A 45 3.52 2.93 -0.19
N TYR A 46 4.34 3.28 -1.18
CA TYR A 46 4.56 2.45 -2.38
C TYR A 46 5.13 1.06 -2.03
N ARG A 47 5.99 0.96 -1.01
CA ARG A 47 6.53 -0.34 -0.57
C ARG A 47 5.45 -1.28 -0.02
N ILE A 48 4.43 -0.74 0.64
CA ILE A 48 3.27 -1.52 1.12
C ILE A 48 2.45 -2.01 -0.07
N LEU A 49 2.26 -1.17 -1.10
CA LEU A 49 1.57 -1.53 -2.33
C LEU A 49 2.25 -2.72 -3.04
N CYS A 50 3.58 -2.70 -3.19
CA CYS A 50 4.33 -3.82 -3.78
C CYS A 50 4.13 -5.13 -3.00
N THR A 51 4.08 -5.05 -1.68
CA THR A 51 3.86 -6.22 -0.82
C THR A 51 2.43 -6.76 -0.94
N LEU A 52 1.42 -5.88 -1.04
CA LEU A 52 0.03 -6.25 -1.29
C LEU A 52 -0.14 -6.89 -2.66
N ARG A 53 0.48 -6.28 -3.69
CA ARG A 53 0.52 -6.79 -5.06
C ARG A 53 1.12 -8.19 -5.13
N ARG A 54 2.12 -8.52 -4.33
CA ARG A 54 2.69 -9.89 -4.25
C ARG A 54 1.64 -10.93 -3.83
N ILE A 55 0.88 -10.64 -2.76
CA ILE A 55 -0.20 -11.54 -2.29
C ILE A 55 -1.37 -11.56 -3.27
N ALA A 56 -1.75 -10.41 -3.82
CA ALA A 56 -2.80 -10.35 -4.83
C ALA A 56 -2.42 -11.10 -6.11
N ARG A 57 -1.15 -11.07 -6.53
CA ARG A 57 -0.64 -11.81 -7.70
C ARG A 57 -0.60 -13.32 -7.46
N GLU A 58 -0.36 -13.75 -6.22
CA GLU A 58 -0.48 -15.14 -5.81
C GLU A 58 -1.95 -15.63 -5.84
N LEU A 59 -2.90 -14.73 -5.57
CA LEU A 59 -4.34 -14.99 -5.70
C LEU A 59 -4.88 -14.83 -7.13
N TYR A 60 -4.20 -14.05 -7.97
CA TYR A 60 -4.62 -13.65 -9.32
C TYR A 60 -3.48 -13.93 -10.30
N SER A 61 -3.13 -15.19 -10.48
CA SER A 61 -2.09 -15.65 -11.38
C SER A 61 -2.46 -15.37 -12.85
N ARG A 62 -2.14 -14.15 -13.38
CA ARG A 62 -1.70 -13.92 -14.79
C ARG A 62 -1.42 -12.49 -15.31
N ARG A 63 -1.42 -11.39 -14.54
CA ARG A 63 -0.94 -10.09 -15.10
C ARG A 63 0.22 -9.46 -14.35
N ARG A 64 1.39 -9.59 -14.99
CA ARG A 64 2.62 -8.86 -14.72
C ARG A 64 2.37 -7.39 -15.11
N ALA A 65 2.68 -6.46 -14.22
CA ALA A 65 2.96 -5.08 -14.57
C ALA A 65 4.14 -4.63 -13.68
N PRO A 66 5.07 -3.83 -14.20
CA PRO A 66 6.19 -3.32 -13.44
C PRO A 66 5.72 -2.21 -12.50
N CYS A 67 6.34 -2.14 -11.34
CA CYS A 67 6.43 -0.90 -10.58
C CYS A 67 7.94 -0.76 -10.37
N ASP A 68 8.58 -0.04 -11.29
CA ASP A 68 9.71 0.83 -10.92
C ASP A 68 9.22 1.82 -9.84
#